data_AF-A0A3R6XM75-F1
#
_entry.id   AF-A0A3R6XM75-F1
#
_cell.length_a   1.000
_cell.length_b   1.000
_cell.length_c   1.000
_cell.angle_alpha   90.00
_cell.angle_beta   90.00
_cell.angle_gamma   90.00
#
_symmetry.space_group_name_H-M   'P 1'
#
loop_
_entity.id
_entity.type
_entity.pdbx_description
1 polymer ?
#
loop_
_entity_poly.entity_id
_entity_poly.type
_entity_poly.pdbx_seq_one_letter_code
_entity_poly.pdbx_strand_id
1 'polypeptide(L)'
;MKVKAVPPAQPESQPKHSKPLMEVTLAQHGASLDTLYRKVYHRRASLVVVETGDGDIFGAFAASPWAVSNSFYGTGECFVFTCYPKFEHFPWKGHNAMFMFSNDSMLAMGGGGGFAFGLNADLSRGTSARCLTFENRYLSSFYPKFGLLC
;
A
#
# COMPACT_ATOMS: atom_id res chain seq x y z
N MET A 1 -13.51 -18.12 -2.04
CA MET A 1 -12.21 -18.63 -2.53
C MET A 1 -12.37 -19.18 -3.95
N LYS A 2 -11.65 -18.58 -4.92
CA LYS A 2 -11.35 -19.00 -6.32
C LYS A 2 -10.70 -17.76 -7.00
N VAL A 3 -9.59 -17.73 -7.75
CA VAL A 3 -8.85 -18.71 -8.59
C VAL A 3 -7.37 -18.28 -8.78
N LYS A 4 -6.50 -19.30 -8.84
CA LYS A 4 -5.25 -19.59 -9.61
C LYS A 4 -4.55 -18.53 -10.49
N ALA A 5 -3.22 -18.64 -10.54
CA ALA A 5 -2.37 -18.17 -11.65
C ALA A 5 -1.56 -19.35 -12.24
N VAL A 6 -1.52 -19.45 -13.59
CA VAL A 6 -0.62 -20.34 -14.36
C VAL A 6 0.33 -19.44 -15.14
N PRO A 7 1.66 -19.61 -15.05
CA PRO A 7 2.58 -18.84 -15.89
C PRO A 7 2.68 -19.42 -17.31
N PRO A 8 2.91 -18.58 -18.34
CA PRO A 8 3.14 -19.05 -19.70
C PRO A 8 4.47 -19.81 -19.79
N ALA A 9 4.53 -20.85 -20.61
CA ALA A 9 5.74 -21.60 -20.88
C ALA A 9 6.84 -20.68 -21.46
N GLN A 10 8.01 -20.68 -20.85
CA GLN A 10 9.20 -19.98 -21.32
C GLN A 10 10.30 -21.03 -21.62
N PRO A 11 11.09 -20.84 -22.70
CA PRO A 11 12.11 -21.80 -23.10
C PRO A 11 13.30 -21.78 -22.14
N GLU A 12 13.91 -22.96 -21.98
CA GLU A 12 15.00 -23.23 -21.04
C GLU A 12 16.30 -22.51 -21.41
N SER A 13 16.85 -21.67 -20.51
CA SER A 13 18.28 -21.67 -20.14
C SER A 13 18.66 -20.55 -19.14
N GLN A 14 18.89 -20.97 -17.87
CA GLN A 14 19.67 -20.32 -16.77
C GLN A 14 19.12 -19.05 -16.06
N PRO A 15 19.48 -18.81 -14.77
CA PRO A 15 19.71 -19.69 -13.63
C PRO A 15 18.59 -19.57 -12.55
N LYS A 16 18.49 -20.61 -11.72
CA LYS A 16 17.52 -20.73 -10.61
C LYS A 16 17.78 -19.65 -9.55
N HIS A 17 16.97 -18.59 -9.48
CA HIS A 17 16.53 -17.88 -8.25
C HIS A 17 15.73 -16.61 -8.63
N SER A 18 14.43 -16.75 -8.90
CA SER A 18 13.53 -15.60 -8.80
C SER A 18 12.11 -16.08 -8.53
N LYS A 19 11.85 -16.41 -7.26
CA LYS A 19 10.47 -16.42 -6.75
C LYS A 19 9.93 -14.98 -6.92
N PRO A 20 8.70 -14.76 -7.42
CA PRO A 20 8.18 -13.41 -7.59
C PRO A 20 8.09 -12.70 -6.23
N LEU A 21 8.53 -11.43 -6.22
CA LEU A 21 9.02 -10.66 -5.08
C LEU A 21 7.93 -9.89 -4.32
N MET A 22 6.66 -10.30 -4.40
CA MET A 22 5.54 -9.54 -3.84
C MET A 22 4.87 -10.33 -2.72
N GLU A 23 5.16 -9.95 -1.48
CA GLU A 23 4.49 -10.48 -0.29
C GLU A 23 3.41 -9.47 0.13
N VAL A 24 2.16 -9.92 0.15
CA VAL A 24 1.00 -9.10 0.57
C VAL A 24 0.86 -9.25 2.08
N THR A 25 1.02 -8.16 2.83
CA THR A 25 0.80 -8.15 4.27
C THR A 25 -0.66 -7.75 4.53
N LEU A 26 -1.49 -8.71 4.96
CA LEU A 26 -2.82 -8.41 5.47
C LEU A 26 -2.76 -8.12 6.97
N ALA A 27 -3.40 -7.04 7.40
CA ALA A 27 -3.78 -6.86 8.79
C ALA A 27 -4.96 -7.80 9.08
N GLN A 28 -4.88 -8.55 10.17
CA GLN A 28 -5.96 -9.39 10.73
C GLN A 28 -6.13 -8.99 12.20
N HIS A 29 -7.23 -9.37 12.87
CA HIS A 29 -7.42 -9.19 14.31
C HIS A 29 -6.11 -9.28 15.11
N GLY A 30 -5.77 -8.20 15.82
CA GLY A 30 -4.55 -8.11 16.65
C GLY A 30 -3.27 -7.68 15.92
N ALA A 31 -3.35 -7.25 14.67
CA ALA A 31 -2.23 -6.64 13.95
C ALA A 31 -1.88 -5.24 14.49
N SER A 32 -0.61 -4.85 14.36
CA SER A 32 -0.13 -3.52 14.75
C SER A 32 0.99 -3.03 13.83
N LEU A 33 1.17 -1.70 13.81
CA LEU A 33 2.41 -0.94 13.57
C LEU A 33 3.67 -1.79 13.70
N ASP A 34 3.98 -2.07 14.96
CA ASP A 34 5.17 -2.79 15.37
C ASP A 34 5.28 -4.16 14.69
N THR A 35 4.20 -4.94 14.70
CA THR A 35 4.22 -6.28 14.10
C THR A 35 4.41 -6.22 12.58
N LEU A 36 3.82 -5.22 11.92
CA LEU A 36 4.01 -5.00 10.50
C LEU A 36 5.47 -4.64 10.19
N TYR A 37 6.05 -3.67 10.89
CA TYR A 37 7.44 -3.26 10.69
C TYR A 37 8.40 -4.43 10.87
N ARG A 38 8.23 -5.25 11.92
CA ARG A 38 9.06 -6.45 12.15
C ARG A 38 8.95 -7.48 11.03
N LYS A 39 7.75 -7.72 10.49
CA LYS A 39 7.52 -8.68 9.40
C LYS A 39 8.13 -8.23 8.08
N VAL A 40 8.10 -6.93 7.80
CA VAL A 40 8.51 -6.37 6.49
C VAL A 40 9.91 -5.76 6.50
N TYR A 41 10.61 -5.72 7.64
CA TYR A 41 11.90 -5.05 7.83
C TYR A 41 12.96 -5.44 6.78
N HIS A 42 13.01 -6.70 6.36
CA HIS A 42 13.99 -7.19 5.38
C HIS A 42 13.50 -7.10 3.92
N ARG A 43 12.39 -6.40 3.64
CA ARG A 43 11.78 -6.31 2.31
C ARG A 43 12.13 -4.98 1.64
N ARG A 44 12.56 -5.06 0.38
CA ARG A 44 12.95 -3.89 -0.42
C ARG A 44 11.76 -3.10 -0.95
N ALA A 45 10.66 -3.79 -1.21
CA ALA A 45 9.40 -3.22 -1.66
C ALA A 45 8.25 -4.07 -1.13
N SER A 46 7.05 -3.50 -1.06
CA SER A 46 5.85 -4.21 -0.59
C SER A 46 4.60 -3.73 -1.32
N LEU A 47 3.63 -4.64 -1.46
CA LEU A 47 2.28 -4.30 -1.91
C LEU A 47 1.38 -4.26 -0.66
N VAL A 48 0.91 -3.06 -0.33
CA VAL A 48 -0.10 -2.85 0.71
C VAL A 48 -1.46 -2.98 0.08
N VAL A 49 -2.28 -3.88 0.61
CA VAL A 49 -3.67 -4.08 0.19
C VAL A 49 -4.56 -3.83 1.40
N VAL A 50 -5.53 -2.95 1.23
CA VAL A 50 -6.48 -2.52 2.25
C VAL A 50 -7.86 -2.96 1.80
N GLU A 51 -8.54 -3.72 2.66
CA GLU A 51 -9.95 -4.08 2.52
C GLU A 51 -10.73 -3.43 3.67
N THR A 52 -11.72 -2.59 3.34
CA THR A 52 -12.51 -1.88 4.33
C THR A 52 -13.69 -2.72 4.83
N GLY A 53 -14.27 -2.31 5.96
CA GLY A 53 -15.55 -2.84 6.47
C GLY A 53 -16.69 -2.80 5.46
N ASP A 54 -16.66 -1.85 4.54
CA ASP A 54 -17.67 -1.65 3.50
C ASP A 54 -17.35 -2.43 2.21
N GLY A 55 -16.25 -3.18 2.18
CA GLY A 55 -15.83 -4.00 1.04
C GLY A 55 -15.03 -3.27 -0.03
N ASP A 56 -14.58 -2.03 0.22
CA ASP A 56 -13.67 -1.35 -0.69
C ASP A 56 -12.29 -2.03 -0.66
N ILE A 57 -11.71 -2.23 -1.83
CA ILE A 57 -10.33 -2.72 -1.96
C ILE A 57 -9.50 -1.64 -2.63
N PHE A 58 -8.43 -1.22 -1.99
CA PHE A 58 -7.44 -0.28 -2.53
C PHE A 58 -6.07 -0.55 -1.91
N GLY A 59 -5.07 0.22 -2.30
CA GLY A 59 -3.74 0.03 -1.72
C GLY A 59 -2.65 0.82 -2.41
N ALA A 60 -1.42 0.35 -2.23
CA ALA A 60 -0.25 0.92 -2.88
C ALA A 60 0.88 -0.07 -3.06
N PHE A 61 1.71 0.23 -4.05
CA PHE A 61 3.06 -0.30 -4.11
C PHE A 61 4.01 0.68 -3.42
N ALA A 62 4.66 0.20 -2.37
CA ALA A 62 5.71 0.89 -1.63
C ALA A 62 7.07 0.40 -2.12
N ALA A 63 7.80 1.27 -2.82
CA ALA A 63 9.07 0.94 -3.49
C ALA A 63 10.31 1.03 -2.59
N SER A 64 10.12 1.12 -1.27
CA SER A 64 11.21 1.15 -0.29
C SER A 64 10.81 0.41 0.98
N PRO A 65 11.78 -0.05 1.79
CA PRO A 65 11.49 -0.63 3.10
C PRO A 65 10.72 0.36 3.98
N TRP A 66 9.77 -0.15 4.77
CA TRP A 66 9.08 0.66 5.77
C TRP A 66 10.04 1.02 6.90
N ALA A 67 10.09 2.31 7.25
CA ALA A 67 10.93 2.84 8.32
C ALA A 67 10.12 3.81 9.20
N VAL A 68 10.37 3.77 10.50
CA VAL A 68 9.83 4.77 11.43
C VAL A 68 10.58 6.09 11.19
N SER A 69 9.89 7.06 10.59
CA SER A 69 10.42 8.35 10.15
C SER A 69 9.37 9.44 10.27
N ASN A 70 9.76 10.60 10.80
CA ASN A 70 8.92 11.80 10.81
C ASN A 70 9.00 12.61 9.50
N SER A 71 9.64 12.08 8.46
CA SER A 71 9.78 12.68 7.14
C SER A 71 9.33 11.71 6.05
N PHE A 72 8.86 12.25 4.92
CA PHE A 72 8.54 11.45 3.76
C PHE A 72 9.79 10.79 3.16
N TYR A 73 9.61 9.59 2.61
CA TYR A 73 10.65 8.81 1.95
C TYR A 73 10.07 7.96 0.81
N GLY A 74 10.89 7.15 0.16
CA GLY A 74 10.51 6.30 -0.97
C GLY A 74 11.06 6.79 -2.30
N THR A 75 10.62 6.17 -3.39
CA THR A 75 11.04 6.50 -4.77
C THR A 75 9.83 6.79 -5.65
N GLY A 76 10.08 7.35 -6.83
CA GLY A 76 9.06 7.61 -7.86
C GLY A 76 8.41 6.36 -8.44
N GLU A 77 8.87 5.16 -8.08
CA GLU A 77 8.24 3.89 -8.45
C GLU A 77 7.01 3.58 -7.59
N CYS A 78 6.80 4.30 -6.48
CA CYS A 78 5.59 4.19 -5.67
C CYS A 78 4.35 4.58 -6.49
N PHE A 79 3.25 3.85 -6.26
CA PHE A 79 1.94 4.19 -6.81
C PHE A 79 0.83 3.75 -5.86
N VAL A 80 -0.34 4.37 -5.97
CA VAL A 80 -1.56 3.94 -5.26
C VAL A 80 -2.55 3.36 -6.27
N PHE A 81 -3.46 2.51 -5.83
CA PHE A 81 -4.53 1.96 -6.68
C PHE A 81 -5.83 1.86 -5.89
N THR A 82 -6.94 1.81 -6.60
CA THR A 82 -8.26 1.46 -6.07
C THR A 82 -8.94 0.46 -6.99
N CYS A 83 -9.74 -0.44 -6.44
CA CYS A 83 -10.63 -1.33 -7.17
C CYS A 83 -12.05 -0.76 -7.30
N TYR A 84 -12.32 0.42 -6.72
CA TYR A 84 -13.64 1.05 -6.73
C TYR A 84 -13.76 2.24 -7.71
N PRO A 85 -14.87 2.38 -8.46
CA PRO A 85 -15.86 1.33 -8.77
C PRO A 85 -15.32 0.29 -9.77
N LYS A 86 -14.12 0.54 -10.30
CA LYS A 86 -13.32 -0.34 -11.14
C LYS A 86 -11.85 -0.15 -10.78
N PHE A 87 -11.01 -1.08 -11.21
CA PHE A 87 -9.56 -0.95 -11.04
C PHE A 87 -9.02 0.31 -11.73
N GLU A 88 -8.27 1.11 -10.96
CA GLU A 88 -7.56 2.30 -11.39
C GLU A 88 -6.25 2.41 -10.60
N HIS A 89 -5.15 2.74 -11.28
CA HIS A 89 -3.85 2.95 -10.64
C HIS A 89 -3.36 4.39 -10.89
N PHE A 90 -2.69 4.96 -9.91
CA PHE A 90 -2.23 6.34 -9.88
C PHE A 90 -0.71 6.36 -9.64
N PRO A 91 0.10 6.44 -10.71
CA PRO A 91 1.55 6.55 -10.59
C PRO A 91 1.95 7.96 -10.11
N TRP A 92 3.20 8.12 -9.69
CA TRP A 92 3.77 9.43 -9.37
C TRP A 92 3.65 10.41 -10.54
N LYS A 93 3.32 11.68 -10.22
CA LYS A 93 3.10 12.75 -11.20
C LYS A 93 4.24 13.77 -11.33
N GLY A 94 5.31 13.64 -10.55
CA GLY A 94 6.46 14.55 -10.65
C GLY A 94 6.36 15.83 -9.82
N HIS A 95 5.24 16.09 -9.13
CA HIS A 95 5.04 17.37 -8.40
C HIS A 95 5.82 17.49 -7.10
N ASN A 96 6.00 16.39 -6.36
CA ASN A 96 6.74 16.34 -5.10
C ASN A 96 7.22 14.90 -4.83
N ALA A 97 8.06 14.72 -3.81
CA ALA A 97 8.59 13.42 -3.39
C ALA A 97 7.96 12.88 -2.09
N MET A 98 6.67 13.16 -1.86
CA MET A 98 5.95 12.76 -0.63
C MET A 98 5.31 11.37 -0.77
N PHE A 99 6.11 10.33 -1.01
CA PHE A 99 5.60 9.00 -1.40
C PHE A 99 5.11 8.15 -0.24
N MET A 100 5.98 7.93 0.75
CA MET A 100 5.74 7.07 1.91
C MET A 100 5.95 7.89 3.17
N PHE A 101 5.11 7.68 4.18
CA PHE A 101 5.26 8.23 5.51
C PHE A 101 4.87 7.18 6.53
N SER A 102 5.68 6.99 7.57
CA SER A 102 5.31 6.04 8.60
C SER A 102 6.05 6.32 9.90
N ASN A 103 5.34 6.29 11.01
CA ASN A 103 5.89 6.40 12.36
C ASN A 103 5.17 5.42 13.29
N ASP A 104 5.36 5.57 14.60
CA ASP A 104 4.74 4.67 15.58
C ASP A 104 3.20 4.78 15.63
N SER A 105 2.65 5.89 15.14
CA SER A 105 1.22 6.19 15.20
C SER A 105 0.47 5.90 13.89
N MET A 106 1.16 5.96 12.75
CA MET A 106 0.52 5.79 11.45
C MET A 106 1.46 5.29 10.36
N LEU A 107 0.86 4.65 9.36
CA LEU A 107 1.49 4.30 8.08
C LEU A 107 0.65 4.92 6.96
N ALA A 108 1.29 5.62 6.03
CA ALA A 108 0.58 6.36 4.99
C ALA A 108 1.34 6.42 3.66
N MET A 109 0.57 6.60 2.59
CA MET A 109 1.03 6.73 1.22
C MET A 109 0.50 8.02 0.60
N GLY A 110 1.37 8.73 -0.13
CA GLY A 110 1.07 9.95 -0.89
C GLY A 110 0.89 11.18 -0.01
N GLY A 111 1.26 12.36 -0.49
CA GLY A 111 1.17 13.61 0.28
C GLY A 111 0.95 14.85 -0.60
N GLY A 112 1.20 16.03 -0.03
CA GLY A 112 0.94 17.31 -0.68
C GLY A 112 -0.54 17.67 -0.66
N GLY A 113 -1.12 17.82 0.53
CA GLY A 113 -2.56 17.97 0.74
C GLY A 113 -3.01 17.04 1.86
N GLY A 114 -3.66 15.94 1.51
CA GLY A 114 -3.89 14.79 2.41
C GLY A 114 -3.07 13.57 2.01
N PHE A 115 -3.15 12.51 2.81
CA PHE A 115 -2.60 11.21 2.44
C PHE A 115 -3.54 10.49 1.48
N ALA A 116 -3.00 9.88 0.42
CA ALA A 116 -3.81 9.05 -0.49
C ALA A 116 -4.54 7.94 0.29
N PHE A 117 -3.82 7.30 1.21
CA PHE A 117 -4.41 6.69 2.39
C PHE A 117 -3.44 6.74 3.59
N GLY A 118 -4.00 6.66 4.79
CA GLY A 118 -3.27 6.45 6.04
C GLY A 118 -3.98 5.44 6.94
N LEU A 119 -3.22 4.63 7.66
CA LEU A 119 -3.68 3.62 8.61
C LEU A 119 -3.14 3.98 10.00
N ASN A 120 -3.94 3.73 11.04
CA ASN A 120 -3.53 3.97 12.42
C ASN A 120 -2.68 2.82 13.00
N ALA A 121 -2.10 3.04 14.19
CA ALA A 121 -1.15 2.14 14.86
C ALA A 121 -1.66 0.71 15.09
N ASP A 122 -2.95 0.54 15.34
CA ASP A 122 -3.58 -0.77 15.58
C ASP A 122 -4.20 -1.39 14.32
N LEU A 123 -3.98 -0.78 13.15
CA LEU A 123 -4.48 -1.25 11.86
C LEU A 123 -5.98 -1.54 11.83
N SER A 124 -6.77 -0.80 12.63
CA SER A 124 -8.24 -0.95 12.70
C SER A 124 -8.99 0.09 11.88
N ARG A 125 -8.35 1.24 11.60
CA ARG A 125 -8.98 2.38 10.94
C ARG A 125 -8.00 3.08 10.03
N GLY A 126 -8.55 3.80 9.05
CA GLY A 126 -7.74 4.64 8.21
C GLY A 126 -8.51 5.81 7.63
N THR A 127 -7.78 6.60 6.85
CA THR A 127 -8.29 7.74 6.11
C THR A 127 -7.83 7.68 4.66
N SER A 128 -8.60 8.29 3.77
CA SER A 128 -8.20 8.52 2.37
C SER A 128 -8.50 9.96 2.00
N ALA A 129 -7.64 10.55 1.19
CA ALA A 129 -7.78 11.89 0.65
C ALA A 129 -7.17 11.99 -0.75
N ARG A 130 -7.44 13.11 -1.42
CA ARG A 130 -6.71 13.49 -2.63
C ARG A 130 -5.30 13.96 -2.24
N CYS A 131 -4.29 13.57 -3.01
CA CYS A 131 -2.91 14.03 -2.80
C CYS A 131 -2.29 14.51 -4.11
N LEU A 132 -1.36 15.46 -4.05
CA LEU A 132 -0.64 15.96 -5.21
C LEU A 132 0.43 14.98 -5.73
N THR A 133 0.96 14.10 -4.87
CA THR A 133 2.01 13.14 -5.27
C THR A 133 1.53 12.21 -6.39
N PHE A 134 0.30 11.71 -6.29
CA PHE A 134 -0.29 10.74 -7.22
C PHE A 134 -1.47 11.31 -8.01
N GLU A 135 -1.97 12.51 -7.65
CA GLU A 135 -3.21 13.10 -8.18
C GLU A 135 -4.41 12.15 -8.09
N ASN A 136 -4.45 11.32 -7.06
CA ASN A 136 -5.53 10.37 -6.86
C ASN A 136 -6.82 11.07 -6.42
N ARG A 137 -7.94 10.46 -6.77
CA ARG A 137 -9.24 10.63 -6.08
C ARG A 137 -9.23 9.87 -4.76
N TYR A 138 -10.29 10.04 -3.95
CA TYR A 138 -10.51 9.16 -2.79
C TYR A 138 -10.45 7.69 -3.23
N LEU A 139 -9.69 6.90 -2.48
CA LEU A 139 -9.47 5.50 -2.79
C LEU A 139 -10.60 4.61 -2.22
N SER A 140 -11.24 5.06 -1.15
CA SER A 140 -12.49 4.52 -0.60
C SER A 140 -13.71 5.16 -1.25
N SER A 141 -14.84 4.43 -1.26
CA SER A 141 -16.06 4.79 -1.99
C SER A 141 -16.99 5.74 -1.24
N PHE A 142 -17.04 5.66 0.09
CA PHE A 142 -18.11 6.29 0.86
C PHE A 142 -17.66 7.47 1.74
N TYR A 143 -16.48 7.40 2.35
CA TYR A 143 -16.05 8.43 3.31
C TYR A 143 -14.52 8.62 3.36
N PRO A 144 -14.04 9.82 3.77
CA PRO A 144 -12.63 10.09 4.03
C PRO A 144 -12.04 9.26 5.17
N LYS A 145 -12.87 8.60 5.97
CA LYS A 145 -12.49 7.69 7.08
C LYS A 145 -13.13 6.33 6.81
N PHE A 146 -12.41 5.26 7.07
CA PHE A 146 -12.91 3.90 6.92
C PHE A 146 -12.48 3.04 8.12
N GLY A 147 -13.33 2.08 8.47
CA GLY A 147 -12.95 0.96 9.33
C GLY A 147 -12.34 -0.15 8.48
N LEU A 148 -11.44 -0.92 9.08
CA LEU A 148 -10.94 -2.15 8.51
C LEU A 148 -11.70 -3.32 9.13
N LEU A 149 -11.95 -4.37 8.35
CA LEU A 149 -12.38 -5.65 8.91
C LEU A 149 -11.21 -6.15 9.73
N CYS A 150 -11.30 -5.97 11.05
CA CYS A 150 -10.44 -6.70 11.96
C CYS A 150 -10.82 -8.18 11.87
#